data_AF-A0A7Y0SQX2-F1
#
_entry.id   AF-A0A7Y0SQX2-F1
#
_cell.length_a   1.000
_cell.length_b   1.000
_cell.length_c   1.000
_cell.angle_alpha   90.00
_cell.angle_beta   90.00
_cell.angle_gamma   90.00
#
_symmetry.space_group_name_H-M   'P 1'
#
loop_
_entity.id
_entity.type
_entity.pdbx_description
1 polymer ?
#
loop_
_entity_poly.entity_id
_entity_poly.type
_entity_poly.pdbx_seq_one_letter_code
_entity_poly.pdbx_strand_id
1 'polypeptide(L)'
;VGTSAVSLLKNKALPVGTILLELIYAVDAQAPKRSGIARFLPKTPIRLMMDSRGNDLSAQVEFESFNRQLSPVNRHLGSKLVTSVQKDVHRLIEAGDVLIEE
;
A
#
# COMPACT_ATOMS: atom_id res chain seq x y z
N VAL A 1 15.35 -4.41 -0.57
CA VAL A 1 14.58 -4.96 -1.72
C VAL A 1 13.18 -5.28 -1.20
N GLY A 2 12.11 -4.94 -1.92
CA GLY A 2 10.73 -5.15 -1.45
C GLY A 2 10.00 -3.90 -0.94
N THR A 3 10.47 -2.70 -1.28
CA THR A 3 9.85 -1.42 -0.86
C THR A 3 8.77 -0.92 -1.81
N SER A 4 8.72 -1.43 -3.04
CA SER A 4 7.71 -1.06 -4.05
C SER A 4 7.57 -2.18 -5.08
N ALA A 5 6.33 -2.48 -5.46
CA ALA A 5 6.02 -3.44 -6.51
C ALA A 5 4.81 -2.96 -7.33
N VAL A 6 4.67 -3.51 -8.54
CA VAL A 6 3.51 -3.29 -9.40
C VAL A 6 3.00 -4.66 -9.83
N SER A 7 1.69 -4.87 -9.79
CA SER A 7 1.07 -6.12 -10.20
C SER A 7 -0.27 -5.86 -10.85
N LEU A 8 -0.77 -6.87 -11.57
CA LEU A 8 -2.05 -6.81 -12.25
C LEU A 8 -3.06 -7.68 -11.49
N LEU A 9 -4.23 -7.12 -11.22
CA LEU A 9 -5.38 -7.85 -10.70
C LEU A 9 -6.33 -8.16 -11.86
N LYS A 10 -6.53 -9.46 -12.14
CA LYS A 10 -7.49 -9.89 -13.16
C LYS A 10 -8.85 -10.14 -12.52
N ASN A 11 -9.69 -9.12 -12.47
CA ASN A 11 -11.03 -9.22 -11.90
C ASN A 11 -12.09 -8.61 -12.84
N LYS A 12 -13.04 -9.43 -13.30
CA LYS A 12 -14.13 -9.01 -14.21
C LYS A 12 -15.19 -8.15 -13.53
N ALA A 13 -15.27 -8.18 -12.21
CA ALA A 13 -16.23 -7.37 -11.44
C ALA A 13 -15.78 -5.92 -11.25
N LEU A 14 -14.50 -5.61 -11.49
CA LEU A 14 -13.96 -4.27 -11.36
C LEU A 14 -13.93 -3.54 -12.71
N PRO A 15 -14.23 -2.22 -12.73
CA PRO A 15 -14.04 -1.42 -13.93
C PRO A 15 -12.60 -1.46 -14.44
N VAL A 16 -12.45 -1.40 -15.76
CA VAL A 16 -11.13 -1.29 -16.40
C VAL A 16 -10.46 0.02 -15.94
N GLY A 17 -9.16 -0.06 -15.68
CA GLY A 17 -8.39 1.09 -15.19
C GLY A 17 -8.54 1.37 -13.70
N THR A 18 -9.21 0.49 -12.94
CA THR A 18 -9.22 0.57 -11.48
C THR A 18 -7.78 0.52 -10.94
N ILE A 19 -7.45 1.47 -10.07
CA ILE A 19 -6.18 1.54 -9.34
C ILE A 19 -6.46 1.16 -7.89
N LEU A 20 -5.59 0.34 -7.33
CA LEU A 20 -5.50 0.06 -5.91
C LEU A 20 -4.08 0.38 -5.47
N LEU A 21 -3.93 1.04 -4.32
CA LEU A 21 -2.63 1.37 -3.74
C LEU A 21 -2.52 0.75 -2.36
N GLU A 22 -1.59 -0.19 -2.20
CA GLU A 22 -1.27 -0.80 -0.92
C GLU A 22 -0.08 -0.07 -0.29
N LEU A 23 -0.27 0.44 0.92
CA LEU A 23 0.74 1.16 1.70
C LEU A 23 1.01 0.41 2.99
N ILE A 24 2.28 0.23 3.33
CA ILE A 24 2.70 -0.41 4.58
C ILE A 24 3.48 0.63 5.39
N TYR A 25 2.79 1.22 6.35
CA TYR A 25 3.37 2.14 7.32
C TYR A 25 4.00 1.37 8.47
N ALA A 26 4.94 2.01 9.15
CA ALA A 26 5.49 1.53 10.40
C ALA A 26 5.71 2.72 11.32
N VAL A 27 5.26 2.63 12.56
CA VAL A 27 5.57 3.63 13.57
C VAL A 27 6.97 3.36 14.08
N ASP A 28 7.83 4.38 14.03
CA ASP A 28 9.17 4.32 14.61
C ASP A 28 9.32 5.35 15.72
N ALA A 29 9.97 4.96 16.80
CA ALA A 29 10.24 5.82 17.94
C ALA A 29 11.74 6.03 18.10
N GLN A 30 12.17 7.29 18.01
CA GLN A 30 13.56 7.65 18.25
C GLN A 30 13.85 7.65 19.76
N ALA A 31 14.22 6.48 20.30
CA ALA A 31 14.59 6.34 21.70
C ALA A 31 15.88 5.53 21.87
N PRO A 32 16.72 5.86 22.88
CA PRO A 32 17.86 5.02 23.22
C PRO A 32 17.44 3.59 23.58
N LYS A 33 18.24 2.58 23.21
CA LYS A 33 17.95 1.16 23.52
C LYS A 33 17.61 0.89 24.99
N ARG A 34 18.25 1.63 25.91
CA ARG A 34 18.00 1.55 27.36
C ARG A 34 16.58 1.94 27.79
N SER A 35 15.83 2.66 26.96
CA SER A 35 14.43 3.05 27.25
C SER A 35 13.48 1.86 27.29
N GLY A 36 13.83 0.74 26.64
CA GLY A 36 12.94 -0.41 26.50
C GLY A 36 11.72 -0.17 25.61
N ILE A 37 11.69 0.92 24.80
CA ILE A 37 10.52 1.32 24.00
C ILE A 37 9.97 0.19 23.11
N ALA A 38 10.83 -0.66 22.56
CA ALA A 38 10.44 -1.77 21.68
C ALA A 38 9.54 -2.81 22.37
N ARG A 39 9.47 -2.82 23.71
CA ARG A 39 8.56 -3.68 24.48
C ARG A 39 7.11 -3.18 24.45
N PHE A 40 6.92 -1.88 24.23
CA PHE A 40 5.62 -1.21 24.22
C PHE A 40 5.19 -0.81 22.82
N LEU A 41 6.16 -0.48 21.97
CA LEU A 41 5.97 -0.17 20.56
C LEU A 41 6.84 -1.10 19.71
N PRO A 42 6.44 -2.38 19.55
CA PRO A 42 7.09 -3.26 18.60
C PRO A 42 6.90 -2.71 17.18
N LYS A 43 7.77 -3.13 16.25
CA LYS A 43 7.67 -2.76 14.82
C LYS A 43 6.49 -3.48 14.18
N THR A 44 5.29 -2.95 14.42
CA THR A 44 4.05 -3.47 13.87
C THR A 44 3.74 -2.73 12.57
N PRO A 45 3.68 -3.44 11.43
CA PRO A 45 3.28 -2.80 10.18
C PRO A 45 1.80 -2.43 10.24
N ILE A 46 1.47 -1.24 9.75
CA ILE A 46 0.10 -0.77 9.55
C ILE A 46 -0.15 -0.76 8.05
N ARG A 47 -1.11 -1.57 7.61
CA ARG A 47 -1.43 -1.74 6.20
C ARG A 47 -2.66 -0.92 5.85
N LEU A 48 -2.52 -0.05 4.85
CA LEU A 48 -3.65 0.63 4.20
C LEU A 48 -3.81 0.08 2.78
N MET A 49 -5.05 -0.08 2.35
CA MET A 49 -5.41 -0.57 1.02
C MET A 49 -6.37 0.40 0.36
N MET A 50 -5.83 1.35 -0.38
CA MET A 50 -6.58 2.49 -0.90
C MET A 50 -7.23 2.17 -2.23
N ASP A 51 -8.52 2.49 -2.36
CA ASP A 51 -9.18 2.58 -3.66
C ASP A 51 -8.82 3.88 -4.40
N SER A 52 -9.28 4.03 -5.64
CA SER A 52 -9.03 5.24 -6.43
C SER A 52 -9.65 6.52 -5.86
N ARG A 53 -10.57 6.42 -4.88
CA ARG A 53 -11.20 7.56 -4.20
C ARG A 53 -10.49 7.93 -2.91
N GLY A 54 -9.59 7.08 -2.42
CA GLY A 54 -8.87 7.26 -1.16
C GLY A 54 -9.56 6.64 0.05
N ASN A 55 -10.50 5.71 -0.16
CA ASN A 55 -11.06 4.94 0.95
C ASN A 55 -10.12 3.78 1.31
N ASP A 56 -9.92 3.55 2.60
CA ASP A 56 -9.20 2.36 3.07
C ASP A 56 -10.11 1.11 3.05
N LEU A 57 -9.63 0.09 2.36
CA LEU A 57 -10.24 -1.23 2.22
C LEU A 57 -9.49 -2.32 3.01
N SER A 58 -8.50 -1.95 3.82
CA SER A 58 -7.59 -2.89 4.50
C SER A 58 -8.33 -3.89 5.40
N ALA A 59 -9.42 -3.45 6.03
CA ALA A 59 -10.26 -4.27 6.90
C ALA A 59 -11.09 -5.31 6.11
N GLN A 60 -11.45 -5.01 4.86
CA GLN A 60 -12.27 -5.88 4.01
C GLN A 60 -11.41 -6.77 3.10
N VAL A 61 -10.17 -6.36 2.81
CA VAL A 61 -9.26 -7.02 1.87
C VAL A 61 -8.08 -7.61 2.61
N GLU A 62 -8.18 -8.89 2.95
CA GLU A 62 -7.10 -9.66 3.58
C GLU A 62 -5.88 -9.80 2.65
N PHE A 63 -4.66 -9.71 3.20
CA PHE A 63 -3.41 -9.63 2.45
C PHE A 63 -3.13 -10.90 1.63
N GLU A 64 -3.12 -12.06 2.28
CA GLU A 64 -2.70 -13.32 1.65
C GLU A 64 -3.64 -13.72 0.50
N SER A 65 -4.95 -13.59 0.71
CA SER A 65 -5.96 -13.85 -0.30
C SER A 65 -5.87 -12.89 -1.48
N PHE A 66 -5.61 -11.61 -1.20
CA PHE A 66 -5.45 -10.60 -2.23
C PHE A 66 -4.17 -10.83 -3.05
N ASN A 67 -3.03 -11.04 -2.37
CA ASN A 67 -1.72 -11.24 -2.99
C ASN A 67 -1.70 -12.46 -3.93
N ARG A 68 -2.42 -13.55 -3.59
CA ARG A 68 -2.55 -14.73 -4.46
C ARG A 68 -3.26 -14.47 -5.80
N GLN A 69 -4.06 -13.41 -5.90
CA GLN A 69 -4.78 -13.05 -7.14
C GLN A 69 -3.94 -12.18 -8.07
N LEU A 70 -2.82 -11.65 -7.58
CA LEU A 70 -1.96 -10.74 -8.33
C LEU A 70 -1.08 -11.50 -9.33
N SER A 71 -0.99 -10.96 -10.54
CA SER A 71 -0.07 -11.43 -11.56
C SER A 71 1.10 -10.45 -11.72
N PRO A 72 2.34 -10.94 -11.85
CA PRO A 72 3.50 -10.07 -12.05
C PRO A 72 3.42 -9.34 -13.39
N VAL A 73 4.04 -8.16 -13.45
CA VAL A 73 4.20 -7.37 -14.68
C VAL A 73 5.68 -7.22 -15.03
N ASN A 74 6.01 -7.23 -16.32
CA ASN A 74 7.37 -6.95 -16.74
C ASN A 74 7.73 -5.47 -16.49
N ARG A 75 9.03 -5.18 -16.32
CA ARG A 75 9.53 -3.85 -15.94
C ARG A 75 9.12 -2.74 -16.91
N HIS A 76 9.14 -3.00 -18.21
CA HIS A 76 8.81 -2.00 -19.24
C HIS A 76 7.34 -1.59 -19.17
N LEU A 77 6.44 -2.57 -19.11
CA LEU A 77 5.01 -2.32 -18.98
C LEU A 77 4.67 -1.70 -17.63
N GLY A 78 5.25 -2.21 -16.53
CA GLY A 78 5.07 -1.65 -15.20
C GLY A 78 5.44 -0.17 -15.13
N SER A 79 6.58 0.22 -15.71
CA SER A 79 7.02 1.62 -15.76
C SER A 79 6.02 2.52 -16.50
N LYS A 80 5.50 2.06 -17.65
CA LYS A 80 4.48 2.81 -18.41
C LYS A 80 3.17 2.95 -17.64
N LEU A 81 2.72 1.88 -16.99
CA LEU A 81 1.49 1.89 -16.17
C LEU A 81 1.61 2.90 -15.03
N VAL A 82 2.68 2.81 -14.23
CA VAL A 82 2.91 3.75 -13.11
C VAL A 82 3.01 5.19 -13.61
N THR A 83 3.75 5.43 -14.69
CA THR A 83 3.85 6.78 -15.28
C THR A 83 2.49 7.34 -15.67
N SER A 84 1.60 6.51 -16.24
CA SER A 84 0.28 6.96 -16.66
C SER A 84 -0.65 7.36 -15.51
N VAL A 85 -0.43 6.83 -14.31
CA VAL A 85 -1.27 7.07 -13.12
C VAL A 85 -0.51 7.80 -12.01
N GLN A 86 0.66 8.39 -12.32
CA GLN A 86 1.57 8.96 -11.32
C GLN A 86 0.88 10.00 -10.42
N LYS A 87 0.03 10.85 -11.01
CA LYS A 87 -0.72 11.89 -10.27
C LYS A 87 -1.68 11.29 -9.26
N ASP A 88 -2.40 10.23 -9.65
CA ASP A 88 -3.32 9.53 -8.76
C ASP A 88 -2.58 8.85 -7.62
N VAL A 89 -1.44 8.20 -7.90
CA VAL A 89 -0.61 7.58 -6.86
C VAL A 89 -0.13 8.61 -5.85
N HIS A 90 0.36 9.78 -6.28
CA HIS A 90 0.79 10.83 -5.35
C HIS A 90 -0.36 11.30 -4.45
N ARG A 91 -1.53 11.58 -5.05
CA ARG A 91 -2.71 11.98 -4.29
C ARG A 91 -3.15 10.91 -3.27
N LEU A 92 -3.05 9.63 -3.63
CA LEU A 92 -3.43 8.53 -2.73
C LEU A 92 -2.39 8.33 -1.61
N ILE A 93 -1.11 8.59 -1.85
CA ILE A 93 -0.08 8.61 -0.79
C ILE A 93 -0.41 9.73 0.21
N GLU A 94 -0.67 10.95 -0.26
CA GLU A 94 -1.05 12.08 0.60
C GLU A 94 -2.32 11.77 1.42
N ALA A 95 -3.32 11.13 0.81
CA ALA A 95 -4.52 10.69 1.53
C ALA A 95 -4.21 9.62 2.59
N GLY A 96 -3.31 8.68 2.30
CA GLY A 96 -2.86 7.68 3.27
C GLY A 96 -2.10 8.27 4.43
N ASP A 97 -1.28 9.31 4.18
CA ASP A 97 -0.54 10.03 5.21
C ASP A 97 -1.48 10.76 6.18
N VAL A 98 -2.57 11.34 5.68
CA VAL A 98 -3.59 11.93 6.56
C VAL A 98 -4.28 10.86 7.42
N LEU A 99 -4.63 9.71 6.85
CA LEU A 99 -5.34 8.63 7.57
C LEU A 99 -4.48 7.98 8.66
N ILE A 100 -3.16 7.92 8.49
CA ILE A 100 -2.28 7.28 9.48
C ILE A 100 -1.93 8.20 10.65
N GLU A 101 -2.12 9.51 10.48
CA GLU A 101 -1.88 10.51 11.52
C GLU A 101 -3.07 10.68 12.49
N GLU A 102 -4.26 10.18 12.12
CA GLU A 102 -5.48 10.16 12.95
C GLU A 102 -5.46 9.02 14.01
#